data_AF-A0A133UPG9-F1
#
_entry.id   AF-A0A133UPG9-F1
#
_cell.length_a   1.000
_cell.length_b   1.000
_cell.length_c   1.000
_cell.angle_alpha   90.00
_cell.angle_beta   90.00
_cell.angle_gamma   90.00
#
_symmetry.space_group_name_H-M   'P 1'
#
loop_
_entity.id
_entity.type
_entity.pdbx_description
1 polymer ?
#
loop_
_entity_poly.entity_id
_entity_poly.type
_entity_poly.pdbx_seq_one_letter_code
_entity_poly.pdbx_strand_id
1 'polypeptide(L)'
;MSSSVASLPECSETCPHVAELEKGNEELREKLAVKEKRIKRLRSKLRKHENPHVPSSQKRETTKTEGKDEENDDGGDEDISSEEVGSSQEKLGDENEGRGRNGGHDGKTREKPEPDRTEVVLEERCTNCGRELSDPNRIRTKIVEDIPDPGSVGAVEYEIRHYECECGEEIVATHEDIPEK
;
A
#
# COMPACT_ATOMS: atom_id res chain seq x y z
N MET A 1 -56.76 -44.98 27.40
CA MET A 1 -55.33 -45.02 27.09
C MET A 1 -54.63 -44.09 28.06
N SER A 2 -54.00 -44.65 29.09
CA SER A 2 -53.35 -43.87 30.15
C SER A 2 -51.85 -44.04 30.00
N SER A 3 -51.20 -43.02 29.43
CA SER A 3 -49.75 -42.97 29.29
C SER A 3 -49.14 -42.56 30.63
N SER A 4 -48.64 -43.52 31.40
CA SER A 4 -47.76 -43.25 32.54
C SER A 4 -46.41 -42.81 32.02
N VAL A 5 -46.12 -41.52 32.18
CA VAL A 5 -44.76 -40.99 32.02
C VAL A 5 -43.94 -41.53 33.19
N ALA A 6 -43.01 -42.44 32.92
CA ALA A 6 -42.08 -42.90 33.94
C ALA A 6 -41.18 -41.72 34.33
N SER A 7 -41.40 -41.18 35.52
CA SER A 7 -40.51 -40.19 36.12
C SER A 7 -39.11 -40.82 36.20
N LEU A 8 -38.16 -40.24 35.46
CA LEU A 8 -36.75 -40.59 35.61
C LEU A 8 -36.35 -40.38 37.08
N PRO A 9 -35.57 -41.29 37.67
CA PRO A 9 -35.06 -41.09 39.02
C PRO A 9 -34.26 -39.79 39.01
N GLU A 10 -34.70 -38.82 39.81
CA GLU A 10 -33.95 -37.58 40.04
C GLU A 10 -32.58 -38.00 40.56
N CYS A 11 -31.53 -37.80 39.75
CA CYS A 11 -30.17 -37.92 40.24
C CYS A 11 -30.08 -37.00 41.45
N SER A 12 -29.91 -37.58 42.65
CA SER A 12 -29.75 -36.83 43.88
C SER A 12 -28.68 -35.76 43.66
N GLU A 13 -28.97 -34.51 44.02
CA GLU A 13 -28.11 -33.31 43.88
C GLU A 13 -26.71 -33.44 44.54
N THR A 14 -26.40 -34.61 45.11
CA THR A 14 -25.20 -34.96 45.87
C THR A 14 -24.40 -36.14 45.26
N CYS A 15 -24.57 -36.44 43.97
CA CYS A 15 -23.76 -37.47 43.31
C CYS A 15 -22.31 -36.96 43.11
N PRO A 16 -21.27 -37.63 43.63
CA PRO A 16 -19.87 -37.17 43.53
C PRO A 16 -19.39 -37.03 42.08
N HIS A 17 -19.92 -37.84 41.17
CA HIS A 17 -19.64 -37.76 39.75
C HIS A 17 -20.18 -36.46 39.11
N VAL A 18 -21.31 -35.95 39.58
CA VAL A 18 -21.86 -34.66 39.09
C VAL A 18 -20.95 -33.51 39.49
N ALA A 19 -20.45 -33.50 40.73
CA ALA A 19 -19.50 -32.49 41.19
C ALA A 19 -18.17 -32.51 40.40
N GLU A 20 -17.65 -33.71 40.07
CA GLU A 20 -16.47 -33.85 39.21
C GLU A 20 -16.71 -33.33 37.78
N LEU A 21 -17.88 -33.62 37.21
CA LEU A 21 -18.27 -33.11 35.90
C LEU A 21 -18.44 -31.58 35.88
N GLU A 22 -19.03 -31.00 36.92
CA GLU A 22 -19.19 -29.56 37.06
C GLU A 22 -17.84 -28.85 37.11
N LYS A 23 -16.91 -29.36 37.92
CA LYS A 23 -15.53 -28.87 37.98
C LYS A 23 -14.82 -28.98 36.62
N GLY A 24 -14.96 -30.11 35.94
CA GLY A 24 -14.40 -30.31 34.59
C GLY A 24 -14.99 -29.33 33.57
N ASN A 25 -16.29 -29.04 33.65
CA ASN A 25 -16.96 -28.06 32.80
C ASN A 25 -16.45 -26.63 33.06
N GLU A 26 -16.22 -26.27 34.32
CA GLU A 26 -15.63 -24.99 34.70
C GLU A 26 -14.21 -24.84 34.12
N GLU A 27 -13.34 -25.84 34.33
CA GLU A 27 -11.98 -25.84 33.76
C GLU A 27 -11.97 -25.75 32.23
N LEU A 28 -12.92 -26.43 31.57
CA LEU A 28 -13.05 -26.37 30.12
C LEU A 28 -13.51 -24.98 29.64
N ARG A 29 -14.43 -24.34 30.37
CA ARG A 29 -14.88 -22.97 30.08
C ARG A 29 -13.73 -21.95 30.22
N GLU A 30 -12.91 -22.07 31.26
CA GLU A 30 -11.72 -21.22 31.41
C GLU A 30 -10.72 -21.41 30.26
N LYS A 31 -10.46 -22.66 29.88
CA LYS A 31 -9.57 -22.98 28.74
C LYS A 31 -10.11 -22.42 27.42
N LEU A 32 -11.43 -22.43 27.22
CA LEU A 32 -12.07 -21.81 26.07
C LEU A 32 -11.87 -20.28 26.09
N ALA A 33 -12.15 -19.62 27.21
CA ALA A 33 -11.97 -18.17 27.35
C ALA A 33 -10.53 -17.72 27.04
N VAL A 34 -9.52 -18.44 27.56
CA VAL A 34 -8.11 -18.16 27.28
C VAL A 34 -7.79 -18.32 25.79
N LYS A 35 -8.29 -19.39 25.16
CA LYS A 35 -8.08 -19.65 23.73
C LYS A 35 -8.75 -18.59 22.86
N GLU A 36 -9.96 -18.17 23.19
CA GLU A 36 -10.69 -17.11 22.49
C GLU A 36 -9.93 -15.77 22.57
N LYS A 37 -9.44 -15.40 23.76
CA LYS A 37 -8.58 -14.21 23.93
C LYS A 37 -7.31 -14.29 23.08
N ARG A 38 -6.68 -15.47 22.99
CA ARG A 38 -5.51 -15.69 22.13
C ARG A 38 -5.86 -15.58 20.65
N ILE A 39 -6.98 -16.16 20.21
CA ILE A 39 -7.48 -16.04 18.82
C ILE A 39 -7.75 -14.58 18.48
N LYS A 40 -8.44 -13.82 19.35
CA LYS A 40 -8.69 -12.39 19.17
C LYS A 40 -7.38 -11.62 18.97
N ARG A 41 -6.38 -11.86 19.82
CA ARG A 41 -5.05 -11.23 19.72
C ARG A 41 -4.34 -11.58 18.41
N LEU A 42 -4.33 -12.85 18.02
CA LEU A 42 -3.65 -13.30 16.80
C LEU A 42 -4.33 -12.77 15.54
N ARG A 43 -5.67 -12.80 15.48
CA ARG A 43 -6.45 -12.19 14.39
C ARG A 43 -6.15 -10.70 14.26
N SER A 44 -6.09 -9.96 15.37
CA SER A 44 -5.71 -8.53 15.35
C SER A 44 -4.28 -8.28 14.85
N LYS A 45 -3.33 -9.18 15.12
CA LYS A 45 -1.97 -9.11 14.58
C LYS A 45 -1.96 -9.42 13.09
N LEU A 46 -2.60 -10.52 12.67
CA LEU A 46 -2.69 -10.92 11.26
C LEU A 46 -3.37 -9.84 10.41
N ARG A 47 -4.41 -9.18 10.93
CA ARG A 47 -5.06 -8.05 10.25
C ARG A 47 -4.08 -6.92 9.87
N LYS A 48 -3.01 -6.72 10.64
CA LYS A 48 -1.97 -5.72 10.34
C LYS A 48 -1.01 -6.15 9.24
N HIS A 49 -0.83 -7.47 9.07
CA HIS A 49 0.16 -8.05 8.16
C HIS A 49 -0.44 -8.58 6.85
N GLU A 50 -1.67 -9.10 6.87
CA GLU A 50 -2.39 -9.61 5.71
C GLU A 50 -3.04 -8.49 4.89
N ASN A 51 -3.15 -7.30 5.49
CA ASN A 51 -3.66 -6.13 4.80
C ASN A 51 -2.69 -4.92 4.74
N PRO A 52 -1.48 -5.08 4.17
CA PRO A 52 -0.53 -3.98 3.99
C PRO A 52 -0.97 -2.98 2.91
N HIS A 53 -1.81 -3.41 1.97
CA HIS A 53 -2.14 -2.65 0.76
C HIS A 53 -3.55 -2.05 0.72
N VAL A 54 -4.42 -2.24 1.73
CA VAL A 54 -5.67 -1.47 1.78
C VAL A 54 -5.39 -0.05 2.28
N PRO A 55 -5.65 0.97 1.46
CA PRO A 55 -5.45 2.36 1.84
C PRO A 55 -6.37 2.72 3.01
N SER A 56 -5.91 3.66 3.85
CA SER A 56 -6.63 4.08 5.07
C SER A 56 -8.04 4.61 4.80
N SER A 57 -8.30 5.12 3.59
CA SER A 57 -9.61 5.57 3.11
C SER A 57 -10.66 4.45 3.11
N GLN A 58 -10.31 3.26 2.61
CA GLN A 58 -11.21 2.11 2.58
C GLN A 58 -11.42 1.47 3.96
N LYS A 59 -10.47 1.64 4.89
CA LYS A 59 -10.63 1.17 6.29
C LYS A 59 -11.75 1.91 7.02
N ARG A 60 -11.96 3.20 6.70
CA ARG A 60 -12.97 4.06 7.35
C ARG A 60 -14.40 3.81 6.85
N GLU A 61 -14.58 3.22 5.68
CA GLU A 61 -15.91 2.95 5.14
C GLU A 61 -16.58 1.74 5.81
N THR A 62 -15.78 0.76 6.26
CA THR A 62 -16.31 -0.47 6.90
C THR A 62 -16.88 -0.27 8.30
N THR A 63 -16.66 0.87 8.95
CA THR A 63 -17.31 1.21 10.23
C THR A 63 -18.68 1.87 10.04
N LYS A 64 -19.17 1.99 8.80
CA LYS A 64 -20.44 2.65 8.46
C LYS A 64 -21.37 1.72 7.67
N THR A 65 -21.51 0.47 8.10
CA THR A 65 -22.67 -0.36 7.72
C THR A 65 -23.17 -1.06 8.97
N GLU A 66 -24.39 -0.70 9.34
CA GLU A 66 -25.10 -1.14 10.54
C GLU A 66 -25.33 -2.66 10.50
N GLY A 67 -24.89 -3.32 11.56
CA GLY A 67 -25.22 -4.69 11.92
C GLY A 67 -24.99 -4.83 13.41
N LYS A 68 -26.07 -4.73 14.18
CA LYS A 68 -26.11 -4.85 15.64
C LYS A 68 -25.57 -6.21 16.06
N ASP A 69 -24.51 -6.22 16.86
CA ASP A 69 -24.36 -7.07 18.04
C ASP A 69 -23.59 -6.23 19.07
N GLU A 70 -24.31 -5.84 20.11
CA GLU A 70 -23.80 -5.09 21.26
C GLU A 70 -22.95 -6.02 22.13
N GLU A 71 -21.65 -5.80 22.18
CA GLU A 71 -20.86 -6.05 23.38
C GLU A 71 -20.00 -4.82 23.64
N ASN A 72 -20.35 -4.15 24.74
CA ASN A 72 -19.79 -2.90 25.22
C ASN A 72 -18.24 -2.94 25.25
N ASP A 73 -17.60 -2.04 24.51
CA ASP A 73 -16.18 -1.72 24.65
C ASP A 73 -16.06 -0.64 25.76
N ASP A 74 -16.26 -1.08 26.99
CA ASP A 74 -15.92 -0.35 28.21
C ASP A 74 -14.73 -1.08 28.85
N GLY A 75 -13.58 -0.40 28.89
CA GLY A 75 -12.33 -0.99 29.37
C GLY A 75 -11.11 -0.13 29.05
N GLY A 76 -11.18 1.15 29.42
CA GLY A 76 -9.97 1.90 29.73
C GLY A 76 -9.48 1.50 31.11
N ASP A 77 -8.21 1.12 31.21
CA ASP A 77 -7.44 0.90 32.45
C ASP A 77 -5.98 0.64 32.04
N GLU A 78 -4.90 1.25 32.50
CA GLU A 78 -4.57 2.39 33.35
C GLU A 78 -3.12 2.74 32.93
N ASP A 79 -2.82 3.97 32.49
CA ASP A 79 -1.43 4.41 32.33
C ASP A 79 -1.12 5.43 33.43
N ILE A 80 -0.21 5.01 34.30
CA ILE A 80 0.23 5.67 35.52
C ILE A 80 1.19 6.84 35.23
N SER A 81 0.77 8.02 35.69
CA SER A 81 1.53 9.24 36.06
C SER A 81 2.85 9.58 35.35
N SER A 82 2.87 10.73 34.69
CA SER A 82 3.94 11.72 34.91
C SER A 82 3.46 13.13 34.57
N GLU A 83 3.19 13.87 35.65
CA GLU A 83 3.22 15.33 35.84
C GLU A 83 2.83 16.26 34.68
N GLU A 84 1.69 16.91 34.90
CA GLU A 84 1.26 18.15 34.28
C GLU A 84 2.34 19.24 34.39
N VAL A 85 2.92 19.63 33.26
CA VAL A 85 3.37 21.01 33.03
C VAL A 85 2.64 21.53 31.79
N GLY A 86 1.51 22.21 32.07
CA GLY A 86 0.73 22.93 31.08
C GLY A 86 1.61 23.96 30.37
N SER A 87 1.78 23.78 29.06
CA SER A 87 2.34 24.81 28.20
C SER A 87 1.19 25.43 27.40
N SER A 88 0.75 26.60 27.85
CA SER A 88 -0.17 27.47 27.12
C SER A 88 0.53 27.90 25.82
N GLN A 89 0.29 27.18 24.72
CA GLN A 89 0.69 27.66 23.40
C GLN A 89 -0.47 28.46 22.79
N GLU A 90 -0.27 29.77 22.81
CA GLU A 90 -1.07 30.76 22.12
C GLU A 90 -1.14 30.40 20.63
N LYS A 91 -2.36 30.36 20.08
CA LYS A 91 -2.59 30.17 18.65
C LYS A 91 -2.22 31.44 17.89
N LEU A 92 -1.07 31.40 17.23
CA LEU A 92 -0.71 32.25 16.09
C LEU A 92 -0.43 31.24 14.96
N GLY A 93 -0.99 31.28 13.76
CA GLY A 93 -1.77 32.24 13.00
C GLY A 93 -2.04 31.56 11.65
N ASP A 94 -2.97 32.14 10.90
CA ASP A 94 -3.47 31.76 9.58
C ASP A 94 -2.40 31.21 8.60
N GLU A 95 -2.69 30.09 7.92
CA GLU A 95 -2.50 29.95 6.46
C GLU A 95 -2.98 28.55 6.00
N ASN A 96 -3.54 28.51 4.79
CA ASN A 96 -4.30 27.43 4.18
C ASN A 96 -3.53 26.09 4.06
N GLU A 97 -3.54 25.26 5.10
CA GLU A 97 -2.97 23.91 5.09
C GLU A 97 -3.99 22.89 4.55
N GLY A 98 -3.96 22.68 3.23
CA GLY A 98 -4.52 21.45 2.67
C GLY A 98 -3.95 20.22 3.41
N ARG A 99 -4.72 19.12 3.48
CA ARG A 99 -4.34 17.85 4.13
C ARG A 99 -3.20 17.10 3.40
N GLY A 100 -2.23 17.83 2.86
CA GLY A 100 -1.07 17.33 2.16
C GLY A 100 0.04 16.91 3.14
N ARG A 101 1.06 16.28 2.57
CA ARG A 101 2.28 15.91 3.29
C ARG A 101 2.90 17.17 3.88
N ASN A 102 3.11 17.19 5.19
CA ASN A 102 3.88 18.24 5.86
C ASN A 102 5.26 18.36 5.20
N GLY A 103 5.71 19.60 4.97
CA GLY A 103 7.08 19.84 4.51
C GLY A 103 8.06 19.23 5.50
N GLY A 104 9.10 18.55 5.01
CA GLY A 104 10.10 17.94 5.90
C GLY A 104 10.91 16.78 5.34
N HIS A 105 10.58 16.29 4.14
CA HIS A 105 11.45 15.34 3.43
C HIS A 105 11.74 15.84 2.03
N ASP A 106 12.99 16.23 1.81
CA ASP A 106 13.50 16.51 0.47
C ASP A 106 13.34 15.27 -0.40
N GLY A 107 12.70 15.44 -1.55
CA GLY A 107 12.66 14.39 -2.56
C GLY A 107 14.06 14.13 -3.09
N LYS A 108 14.49 12.87 -3.10
CA LYS A 108 15.65 12.43 -3.87
C LYS A 108 15.16 11.80 -5.17
N THR A 109 15.21 12.56 -6.25
CA THR A 109 14.99 12.01 -7.59
C THR A 109 16.19 11.13 -7.94
N ARG A 110 15.93 10.02 -8.65
CA ARG A 110 17.00 9.17 -9.21
C ARG A 110 17.90 10.03 -10.10
N GLU A 111 19.21 9.92 -9.91
CA GLU A 111 20.19 10.56 -10.80
C GLU A 111 20.07 9.96 -12.20
N LYS A 112 20.26 10.79 -13.23
CA LYS A 112 20.29 10.27 -14.60
C LYS A 112 21.54 9.39 -14.75
N PRO A 113 21.42 8.17 -15.30
CA PRO A 113 22.58 7.31 -15.48
C PRO A 113 23.56 7.92 -16.48
N GLU A 114 24.83 7.55 -16.36
CA GLU A 114 25.82 7.76 -17.42
C GLU A 114 25.57 6.75 -18.55
N PRO A 115 25.61 7.17 -19.83
CA PRO A 115 25.41 6.26 -20.94
C PRO A 115 26.63 5.36 -21.17
N ASP A 116 26.39 4.08 -21.42
CA ASP A 116 27.43 3.10 -21.78
C ASP A 116 27.95 3.31 -23.21
N ARG A 117 27.06 3.81 -24.10
CA ARG A 117 27.38 4.14 -25.49
C ARG A 117 26.47 5.23 -26.02
N THR A 118 26.95 5.92 -27.05
CA THR A 118 26.21 6.97 -27.76
C THR A 118 26.01 6.58 -29.22
N GLU A 119 24.77 6.67 -29.71
CA GLU A 119 24.39 6.37 -31.08
C GLU A 119 23.81 7.61 -31.76
N VAL A 120 24.32 7.95 -32.95
CA VAL A 120 23.85 9.12 -33.72
C VAL A 120 22.78 8.67 -34.70
N VAL A 121 21.58 9.23 -34.58
CA VAL A 121 20.43 8.89 -35.41
C VAL A 121 20.26 9.97 -36.48
N LEU A 122 20.47 9.58 -37.74
CA LEU A 122 20.46 10.47 -38.91
C LEU A 122 19.34 10.10 -39.87
N GLU A 123 18.84 11.07 -40.61
CA GLU A 123 17.97 10.86 -41.77
C GLU A 123 18.64 11.46 -43.00
N GLU A 124 18.72 10.68 -44.07
CA GLU A 124 19.41 11.09 -45.28
C GLU A 124 18.49 11.86 -46.24
N ARG A 125 17.18 11.62 -46.16
CA ARG A 125 16.22 12.14 -47.14
C ARG A 125 14.96 12.68 -46.48
N CYS A 126 14.44 13.77 -47.03
CA CYS A 126 13.16 14.32 -46.63
C CYS A 126 12.02 13.37 -47.03
N THR A 127 11.18 12.99 -46.08
CA THR A 127 10.01 12.12 -46.31
C THR A 127 8.95 12.76 -47.21
N ASN A 128 8.93 14.10 -47.29
CA ASN A 128 7.98 14.87 -48.08
C ASN A 128 8.44 15.03 -49.55
N CYS A 129 9.64 15.60 -49.79
CA CYS A 129 10.11 15.92 -51.14
C CYS A 129 11.25 15.04 -51.67
N GLY A 130 11.79 14.12 -50.86
CA GLY A 130 12.86 13.18 -51.26
C GLY A 130 14.27 13.79 -51.41
N ARG A 131 14.42 15.09 -51.15
CA ARG A 131 15.71 15.81 -51.19
C ARG A 131 16.64 15.30 -50.09
N GLU A 132 17.94 15.28 -50.39
CA GLU A 132 18.97 14.92 -49.42
C GLU A 132 19.04 15.98 -48.31
N LEU A 133 19.03 15.52 -47.08
CA LEU A 133 19.15 16.35 -45.89
C LEU A 133 20.64 16.60 -45.64
N SER A 134 20.99 17.86 -45.40
CA SER A 134 22.35 18.29 -45.14
C SER A 134 22.63 18.33 -43.64
N ASP A 135 23.22 19.41 -43.12
CA ASP A 135 23.51 19.55 -41.71
C ASP A 135 22.22 19.68 -40.87
N PRO A 136 22.16 19.01 -39.71
CA PRO A 136 21.01 19.11 -38.81
C PRO A 136 20.93 20.50 -38.19
N ASN A 137 19.72 21.06 -38.13
CA ASN A 137 19.47 22.34 -37.48
C ASN A 137 19.49 22.23 -35.95
N ARG A 138 19.13 21.05 -35.42
CA ARG A 138 19.10 20.79 -33.98
C ARG A 138 19.45 19.35 -33.66
N ILE A 139 20.07 19.14 -32.51
CA ILE A 139 20.35 17.82 -31.94
C ILE A 139 19.58 17.71 -30.62
N ARG A 140 18.89 16.59 -30.42
CA ARG A 140 18.21 16.25 -29.17
C ARG A 140 18.79 14.96 -28.63
N THR A 141 19.25 14.97 -27.39
CA THR A 141 19.71 13.75 -26.72
C THR A 141 18.58 13.06 -25.97
N LYS A 142 18.58 11.73 -25.98
CA LYS A 142 17.67 10.90 -25.21
C LYS A 142 18.39 9.65 -24.72
N ILE A 143 18.42 9.44 -23.40
CA ILE A 143 18.99 8.24 -22.79
C ILE A 143 17.87 7.21 -22.62
N VAL A 144 18.10 5.99 -23.09
CA VAL A 144 17.20 4.84 -22.96
C VAL A 144 17.92 3.77 -22.14
N GLU A 145 17.28 3.31 -21.06
CA GLU A 145 17.77 2.23 -20.21
C GLU A 145 17.08 0.92 -20.60
N ASP A 146 17.85 -0.12 -20.93
CA ASP A 146 17.36 -1.49 -21.11
C ASP A 146 17.49 -2.28 -19.80
N ILE A 147 16.38 -2.83 -19.32
CA ILE A 147 16.27 -3.50 -18.01
C ILE A 147 16.01 -4.99 -18.25
N PRO A 148 17.05 -5.84 -18.27
CA PRO A 148 16.88 -7.28 -18.45
C PRO A 148 16.41 -7.95 -17.15
N ASP A 149 15.54 -8.96 -17.29
CA ASP A 149 15.23 -9.90 -16.21
C ASP A 149 16.40 -10.88 -15.99
N PRO A 150 16.74 -11.18 -14.74
CA PRO A 150 17.83 -10.55 -13.98
C PRO A 150 19.15 -10.31 -14.75
N GLY A 151 19.66 -9.07 -14.73
CA GLY A 151 20.97 -8.68 -15.28
C GLY A 151 21.38 -7.24 -14.94
N SER A 152 22.47 -6.75 -15.53
CA SER A 152 22.88 -5.34 -15.43
C SER A 152 22.08 -4.48 -16.41
N VAL A 153 21.62 -3.31 -15.94
CA VAL A 153 20.95 -2.31 -16.79
C VAL A 153 21.98 -1.66 -17.71
N GLY A 154 21.68 -1.60 -19.01
CA GLY A 154 22.49 -0.86 -19.98
C GLY A 154 21.81 0.46 -20.36
N ALA A 155 22.57 1.54 -20.51
CA ALA A 155 22.08 2.86 -20.91
C ALA A 155 22.68 3.28 -22.25
N VAL A 156 21.83 3.62 -23.23
CA VAL A 156 22.25 4.14 -24.53
C VAL A 156 21.78 5.59 -24.67
N GLU A 157 22.69 6.49 -25.02
CA GLU A 157 22.35 7.86 -25.40
C GLU A 157 22.16 7.96 -26.92
N TYR A 158 20.99 8.39 -27.35
CA TYR A 158 20.69 8.66 -28.74
C TYR A 158 20.80 10.16 -29.03
N GLU A 159 21.66 10.53 -29.98
CA GLU A 159 21.69 11.86 -30.57
C GLU A 159 20.75 11.94 -31.77
N ILE A 160 19.52 12.38 -31.51
CA ILE A 160 18.47 12.48 -32.51
C ILE A 160 18.62 13.78 -33.28
N ARG A 161 18.77 13.68 -34.60
CA ARG A 161 19.05 14.81 -35.47
C ARG A 161 17.74 15.34 -36.05
N HIS A 162 17.57 16.65 -35.96
CA HIS A 162 16.42 17.38 -36.48
C HIS A 162 16.87 18.21 -37.68
N TYR A 163 16.11 18.10 -38.77
CA TYR A 163 16.37 18.77 -40.04
C TYR A 163 15.18 19.63 -40.41
N GLU A 164 15.46 20.74 -41.07
CA GLU A 164 14.48 21.60 -41.71
C GLU A 164 14.79 21.53 -43.19
N CYS A 165 13.87 20.95 -43.95
CA CYS A 165 14.04 20.85 -45.38
C CYS A 165 13.64 22.18 -46.05
N GLU A 166 14.28 22.50 -47.18
CA GLU A 166 13.92 23.68 -47.98
C GLU A 166 12.46 23.69 -48.46
N CYS A 167 11.78 22.54 -48.46
CA CYS A 167 10.34 22.46 -48.74
C CYS A 167 9.45 22.92 -47.57
N GLY A 168 10.04 23.26 -46.41
CA GLY A 168 9.36 23.70 -45.20
C GLY A 168 8.94 22.58 -44.24
N GLU A 169 9.36 21.33 -44.48
CA GLU A 169 9.06 20.19 -43.62
C GLU A 169 10.14 20.02 -42.52
N GLU A 170 9.71 19.77 -41.28
CA GLU A 170 10.62 19.36 -40.20
C GLU A 170 10.75 17.83 -40.18
N ILE A 171 11.96 17.33 -40.37
CA ILE A 171 12.27 15.91 -40.33
C ILE A 171 13.01 15.60 -39.04
N VAL A 172 12.47 14.67 -38.24
CA VAL A 172 13.10 14.18 -37.02
C VAL A 172 13.56 12.76 -37.26
N ALA A 173 14.84 12.48 -37.00
CA ALA A 173 15.37 11.14 -37.17
C ALA A 173 14.72 10.14 -36.19
N THR A 174 14.40 8.95 -36.70
CA THR A 174 13.70 7.91 -35.94
C THR A 174 14.58 6.69 -35.71
N HIS A 175 14.36 5.98 -34.61
CA HIS A 175 15.09 4.76 -34.25
C HIS A 175 14.15 3.81 -33.53
N GLU A 176 14.23 2.50 -33.84
CA GLU A 176 13.31 1.47 -33.34
C GLU A 176 13.29 1.39 -31.81
N ASP A 177 14.48 1.49 -31.19
CA ASP A 177 14.65 1.42 -29.73
C ASP A 177 14.28 2.72 -28.99
N ILE A 178 13.90 3.78 -29.71
CA ILE A 178 13.51 5.04 -29.09
C ILE A 178 11.99 5.09 -28.97
N PRO A 179 11.40 4.94 -27.77
CA PRO A 179 9.95 4.98 -27.64
C PRO A 179 9.40 6.37 -28.02
N GLU A 180 8.31 6.40 -28.79
CA GLU A 180 7.57 7.64 -29.04
C GLU A 180 7.01 8.19 -27.73
N LYS A 181 6.88 9.52 -27.67
CA LYS A 181 6.66 10.25 -26.41
C LYS A 181 5.19 10.41 -26.08
#